data_AF-A0A7W4B3W9-F1
#
_entry.id   AF-A0A7W4B3W9-F1
#
_cell.length_a   1.000
_cell.length_b   1.000
_cell.length_c   1.000
_cell.angle_alpha   90.00
_cell.angle_beta   90.00
_cell.angle_gamma   90.00
#
_symmetry.space_group_name_H-M   'P 1'
#
loop_
_entity.id
_entity.type
_entity.pdbx_description
1 polymer ?
#
loop_
_entity_poly.entity_id
_entity_poly.type
_entity_poly.pdbx_seq_one_letter_code
_entity_poly.pdbx_strand_id
1 'polypeptide(L)'
;MSTEIEVDPIDVMDISERTEALMDDERFTMSEKVAMAALDYKSALSHDYFAAAHGGVDKFKNQLFTLVDKWFEDFNPGEIE
;
A
#
# COMPACT_ATOMS: atom_id res chain seq x y z
N MET A 1 6.15 41.33 3.28
CA MET A 1 7.10 40.22 3.03
C MET A 1 6.29 38.95 3.08
N SER A 2 5.99 38.36 1.93
CA SER A 2 5.38 37.04 1.87
C SER A 2 6.50 36.04 2.13
N THR A 3 6.45 35.35 3.27
CA THR A 3 7.32 34.20 3.51
C THR A 3 6.84 33.08 2.59
N GLU A 4 7.54 32.91 1.48
CA GLU A 4 7.46 31.68 0.69
C GLU A 4 7.94 30.55 1.61
N ILE A 5 7.02 29.67 1.97
CA ILE A 5 7.33 28.44 2.69
C ILE A 5 7.98 27.54 1.64
N GLU A 6 9.31 27.36 1.71
CA GLU A 6 9.98 26.26 1.04
C GLU A 6 9.39 24.97 1.62
N VAL A 7 8.41 24.40 0.90
CA VAL A 7 7.95 23.04 1.17
C VAL A 7 9.06 22.16 0.62
N ASP A 8 9.88 21.63 1.51
CA ASP A 8 10.84 20.56 1.20
C ASP A 8 10.07 19.50 0.39
N PRO A 9 10.53 19.09 -0.81
CA PRO A 9 9.86 18.04 -1.54
C PRO A 9 9.81 16.84 -0.62
N ILE A 10 8.60 16.49 -0.18
CA ILE A 10 8.35 15.28 0.60
C ILE A 10 9.05 14.17 -0.16
N ASP A 11 10.02 13.52 0.47
CA ASP A 11 10.71 12.38 -0.11
C ASP A 11 9.66 11.27 -0.24
N VAL A 12 9.03 11.21 -1.41
CA VAL A 12 7.91 10.32 -1.66
C VAL A 12 8.50 8.92 -1.79
N MET A 13 8.35 8.11 -0.76
CA MET A 13 8.67 6.69 -0.87
C MET A 13 7.67 6.07 -1.84
N ASP A 14 8.16 5.55 -2.97
CA ASP A 14 7.32 4.90 -3.96
C ASP A 14 6.65 3.67 -3.32
N ILE A 15 5.32 3.67 -3.30
CA ILE A 15 4.57 2.54 -2.76
C ILE A 15 4.87 1.24 -3.49
N SER A 16 5.37 1.32 -4.72
CA SER A 16 5.72 0.17 -5.54
C SER A 16 6.87 -0.61 -4.89
N GLU A 17 7.92 0.08 -4.41
CA GLU A 17 9.03 -0.52 -3.67
C GLU A 17 8.54 -1.17 -2.36
N ARG A 18 7.63 -0.49 -1.67
CA ARG A 18 6.99 -1.04 -0.46
C ARG A 18 6.17 -2.29 -0.77
N THR A 19 5.49 -2.31 -1.91
CA THR A 19 4.67 -3.44 -2.35
C THR A 19 5.55 -4.64 -2.67
N GLU A 20 6.65 -4.43 -3.38
CA GLU A 20 7.64 -5.48 -3.66
C GLU A 20 8.26 -6.03 -2.38
N ALA A 21 8.72 -5.15 -1.47
CA ALA A 21 9.27 -5.57 -0.20
C ALA A 21 8.26 -6.38 0.65
N LEU A 22 6.99 -5.98 0.66
CA LEU A 22 5.93 -6.71 1.36
C LEU A 22 5.63 -8.06 0.68
N MET A 23 5.66 -8.11 -0.65
CA MET A 23 5.48 -9.35 -1.42
C MET A 23 6.57 -10.37 -1.12
N ASP A 24 7.83 -9.93 -1.08
CA ASP A 24 9.01 -10.78 -0.87
C ASP A 24 9.21 -11.19 0.59
N ASP A 25 8.50 -10.56 1.53
CA ASP A 25 8.60 -10.89 2.95
C ASP A 25 7.87 -12.21 3.28
N GLU A 26 8.61 -13.30 3.37
CA GLU A 26 8.09 -14.63 3.70
C GLU A 26 7.62 -14.77 5.16
N ARG A 27 7.86 -13.77 6.03
CA ARG A 27 7.41 -13.82 7.44
C ARG A 27 5.90 -13.64 7.58
N PHE A 28 5.24 -13.11 6.55
CA PHE A 28 3.81 -12.83 6.54
C PHE A 28 3.09 -13.69 5.50
N THR A 29 1.95 -14.24 5.88
CA THR A 29 1.01 -14.87 4.95
C THR A 29 0.39 -13.84 4.02
N MET A 30 -0.16 -14.29 2.88
CA MET A 30 -0.82 -13.37 1.95
C MET A 30 -2.03 -12.66 2.58
N SER A 31 -2.80 -13.36 3.43
CA SER A 31 -3.89 -12.78 4.21
C SER A 31 -3.42 -11.64 5.12
N GLU A 32 -2.27 -11.80 5.78
CA GLU A 32 -1.68 -10.76 6.64
C GLU A 32 -1.21 -9.55 5.82
N LYS A 33 -0.60 -9.78 4.65
CA LYS A 33 -0.18 -8.72 3.73
C LYS A 33 -1.38 -7.89 3.24
N VAL A 34 -2.50 -8.55 2.90
CA VAL A 34 -3.76 -7.88 2.55
C VAL A 34 -4.30 -7.06 3.73
N ALA A 35 -4.29 -7.61 4.94
CA ALA A 35 -4.76 -6.88 6.12
C ALA A 35 -3.92 -5.63 6.42
N MET A 36 -2.60 -5.70 6.26
CA MET A 36 -1.71 -4.54 6.39
C MET A 36 -2.05 -3.47 5.34
N ALA A 37 -2.14 -3.84 4.07
CA ALA A 37 -2.47 -2.91 2.99
C ALA A 37 -3.86 -2.26 3.17
N ALA A 38 -4.83 -2.99 3.74
CA ALA A 38 -6.14 -2.43 4.07
C ALA A 38 -6.06 -1.38 5.19
N LEU A 39 -5.23 -1.60 6.20
CA LEU A 39 -4.97 -0.62 7.27
C LEU A 39 -4.28 0.63 6.73
N ASP A 40 -3.33 0.47 5.81
CA ASP A 40 -2.62 1.60 5.19
C ASP A 40 -3.56 2.41 4.30
N TYR A 41 -4.38 1.74 3.49
CA TYR A 41 -5.38 2.43 2.66
C TYR A 41 -6.38 3.21 3.52
N LYS A 42 -6.87 2.60 4.62
CA LYS A 42 -7.72 3.31 5.59
C LYS A 42 -7.02 4.51 6.21
N SER A 43 -5.73 4.37 6.54
CA SER A 43 -4.92 5.46 7.09
C SER A 43 -4.74 6.59 6.08
N ALA A 44 -4.52 6.28 4.81
CA ALA A 44 -4.42 7.25 3.72
C ALA A 44 -5.73 8.00 3.47
N LEU A 45 -6.89 7.35 3.62
CA LEU A 45 -8.19 8.02 3.55
C LEU A 45 -8.45 9.01 4.70
N SER A 46 -7.74 8.85 5.82
CA SER A 46 -7.97 9.62 7.05
C SER A 46 -6.88 10.67 7.32
N HIS A 47 -5.73 10.58 6.65
CA HIS A 47 -4.55 11.41 6.91
C HIS A 47 -3.88 11.85 5.62
N ASP A 48 -4.16 13.09 5.20
CA ASP A 48 -3.66 13.64 3.93
C ASP A 48 -2.13 13.65 3.84
N TYR A 49 -1.43 13.90 4.95
CA TYR A 49 0.04 13.86 4.99
C TYR A 49 0.59 12.45 4.74
N PHE A 50 -0.05 11.42 5.30
CA PHE A 50 0.35 10.03 5.07
C PHE A 50 0.11 9.64 3.62
N ALA A 51 -1.02 10.03 3.02
CA ALA A 51 -1.27 9.80 1.61
C ALA A 51 -0.23 10.52 0.73
N ALA A 52 0.05 11.80 0.99
CA ALA A 52 1.00 12.60 0.23
C ALA A 52 2.42 12.03 0.27
N ALA A 53 2.85 11.47 1.40
CA ALA A 53 4.17 10.83 1.57
C ALA A 53 4.39 9.61 0.68
N HIS A 54 3.33 9.05 0.09
CA HIS A 54 3.39 7.83 -0.72
C HIS A 54 2.71 7.99 -2.10
N GLY A 55 2.59 9.23 -2.59
CA GLY A 55 2.06 9.51 -3.93
C GLY A 55 0.53 9.50 -4.03
N GLY A 56 -0.17 9.60 -2.89
CA GLY A 56 -1.61 9.79 -2.81
C GLY A 56 -2.39 8.53 -2.44
N VAL A 57 -3.69 8.72 -2.17
CA VAL A 57 -4.61 7.63 -1.79
C VAL A 57 -4.70 6.54 -2.86
N ASP A 58 -4.65 6.91 -4.14
CA ASP A 58 -4.75 5.98 -5.27
C ASP A 58 -3.61 4.94 -5.29
N LYS A 59 -2.42 5.34 -4.81
CA LYS A 59 -1.27 4.43 -4.70
C LYS A 59 -1.54 3.31 -3.69
N PHE A 60 -2.11 3.64 -2.53
CA PHE A 60 -2.51 2.65 -1.52
C PHE A 60 -3.66 1.75 -2.00
N LYS A 61 -4.63 2.33 -2.71
CA LYS A 61 -5.74 1.58 -3.31
C LYS A 61 -5.22 0.53 -4.29
N ASN A 62 -4.28 0.91 -5.16
CA ASN A 62 -3.70 0.00 -6.15
C ASN A 62 -2.89 -1.12 -5.47
N GLN A 63 -2.10 -0.79 -4.45
CA GLN A 63 -1.39 -1.79 -3.63
C GLN A 63 -2.38 -2.80 -3.00
N LEU A 64 -3.45 -2.31 -2.37
CA LEU A 64 -4.46 -3.17 -1.75
C LEU A 64 -5.07 -4.15 -2.75
N PHE A 65 -5.54 -3.66 -3.91
CA PHE A 65 -6.17 -4.53 -4.90
C PHE A 65 -5.20 -5.52 -5.53
N THR A 66 -3.94 -5.13 -5.74
CA THR A 66 -2.90 -6.05 -6.21
C THR A 66 -2.70 -7.22 -5.24
N LEU A 67 -2.71 -6.96 -3.93
CA LEU A 67 -2.55 -8.00 -2.92
C LEU A 67 -3.81 -8.86 -2.75
N VAL A 68 -5.00 -8.26 -2.87
CA VAL A 68 -6.27 -9.00 -2.85
C VAL A 68 -6.38 -9.95 -4.03
N ASP A 69 -5.98 -9.52 -5.23
CA ASP A 69 -5.99 -10.36 -6.43
C ASP A 69 -5.05 -11.56 -6.25
N LYS A 70 -3.83 -11.34 -5.77
CA LYS A 70 -2.89 -12.44 -5.45
C LYS A 70 -3.41 -13.36 -4.36
N TRP A 71 -4.00 -12.82 -3.31
CA TRP A 71 -4.60 -13.63 -2.26
C TRP A 71 -5.74 -14.51 -2.78
N PHE A 72 -6.53 -14.00 -3.72
CA PHE A 72 -7.59 -14.76 -4.37
C PHE A 72 -7.04 -15.86 -5.29
N GLU A 73 -5.97 -15.59 -6.04
CA GLU A 73 -5.26 -16.58 -6.85
C GLU A 73 -4.69 -17.72 -5.98
N ASP A 74 -4.07 -17.38 -4.84
CA ASP A 74 -3.56 -18.35 -3.86
C ASP A 74 -4.68 -19.21 -3.25
N PHE A 75 -5.91 -18.69 -3.20
CA PHE A 75 -7.05 -19.39 -2.61
C PHE A 75 -7.69 -20.45 -3.54
N ASN A 76 -7.07 -20.77 -4.69
CA ASN A 76 -7.62 -21.63 -5.75
C ASN A 76 -8.50 -22.80 -5.23
N PRO A 77 -9.84 -22.66 -5.24
CA PRO A 77 -10.75 -23.68 -4.71
C PRO A 77 -10.88 -24.91 -5.63
N GLY A 78 -10.17 -24.93 -6.77
CA GLY A 78 -10.22 -25.99 -7.78
C GLY A 78 -9.29 -27.19 -7.55
N GLU A 79 -8.50 -27.22 -6.48
CA GLU A 79 -7.67 -28.39 -6.11
C GLU A 79 -8.30 -29.28 -5.02
N ILE A 80 -9.58 -29.05 -4.71
CA ILE A 80 -10.40 -29.91 -3.84
C ILE A 80 -11.43 -30.65 -4.70
N GLU A 81 -10.98 -31.49 -5.63
CA GLU A 81 -11.81 -32.53 -6.27
C GLU A 81 -11.17 -33.92 -6.10
#